data_AF-A0A3A3GAL5-F1
#
_entry.id   AF-A0A3A3GAL5-F1
#
_cell.length_a   1.000
_cell.length_b   1.000
_cell.length_c   1.000
_cell.angle_alpha   90.00
_cell.angle_beta   90.00
_cell.angle_gamma   90.00
#
_symmetry.space_group_name_H-M   'P 1'
#
loop_
_entity.id
_entity.type
_entity.pdbx_description
1 polymer ?
#
loop_
_entity_poly.entity_id
_entity_poly.type
_entity_poly.pdbx_seq_one_letter_code
_entity_poly.pdbx_strand_id
1 'polypeptide(L)'
;MSRGEWVSREQQPSWIDTFRICNLHGRERVALSERVGGALTKEELLTEARIRHLLREAKHLYRCVDEKVAASLFMKRYAHPLAGGVMHTFSRLGQLLDPDKWSFTLTIDASGDIDVTGEVELEPYRAEGRKLARDRQLELLFKGHINRVFQLMKQVSGISIKVLWANVANVLEHYYDLWAAEEHATEQERLLQEHRDWILHEAAGALYGEYEAIPLAFAYTVIPNPAQESKILRIREVC
;
A
#
# COMPACT_ATOMS: atom_id res chain seq x y z
N MET A 1 -5.75 6.16 52.35
CA MET A 1 -5.62 4.93 51.55
C MET A 1 -6.69 4.96 50.47
N SER A 2 -6.34 5.33 49.23
CA SER A 2 -7.29 5.53 48.14
C SER A 2 -6.70 5.07 46.81
N ARG A 3 -7.49 4.25 46.11
CA ARG A 3 -7.58 4.02 44.66
C ARG A 3 -6.33 3.53 43.92
N GLY A 4 -6.29 2.22 43.68
CA GLY A 4 -5.69 1.67 42.47
C GLY A 4 -6.75 1.67 41.36
N GLU A 5 -6.71 2.68 40.50
CA GLU A 5 -7.47 2.71 39.25
C GLU A 5 -6.73 1.89 38.20
N TRP A 6 -7.40 0.83 37.76
CA TRP A 6 -7.03 0.06 36.58
C TRP A 6 -7.18 0.95 35.36
N VAL A 7 -6.06 1.28 34.70
CA VAL A 7 -6.10 1.95 33.41
C VAL A 7 -6.60 0.94 32.38
N SER A 8 -7.83 1.19 31.93
CA SER A 8 -8.60 0.36 31.02
C SER A 8 -7.95 0.26 29.63
N ARG A 9 -8.19 -0.90 29.01
CA ARG A 9 -7.60 -1.45 27.79
C ARG A 9 -8.24 -0.89 26.51
N GLU A 10 -8.57 0.40 26.48
CA GLU A 10 -9.25 1.04 25.36
C GLU A 10 -8.41 2.18 24.79
N GLN A 11 -8.32 2.24 23.46
CA GLN A 11 -7.61 3.23 22.61
C GLN A 11 -6.25 2.82 22.04
N GLN A 12 -6.10 1.58 21.57
CA GLN A 12 -5.30 1.35 20.37
C GLN A 12 -6.26 1.20 19.18
N PRO A 13 -6.19 2.06 18.14
CA PRO A 13 -7.02 1.88 16.96
C PRO A 13 -6.72 0.50 16.36
N SER A 14 -7.77 -0.28 16.14
CA SER A 14 -7.62 -1.61 15.53
C SER A 14 -7.29 -1.45 14.06
N TRP A 15 -6.50 -2.35 13.45
CA TRP A 15 -6.13 -2.26 12.03
C TRP A 15 -7.31 -2.23 11.06
N ILE A 16 -8.47 -2.78 11.47
CA ILE A 16 -9.76 -2.66 10.78
C ILE A 16 -10.15 -1.18 10.56
N ASP A 17 -9.70 -0.29 11.45
CA ASP A 17 -9.95 1.15 11.39
C ASP A 17 -8.96 1.89 10.47
N THR A 18 -7.76 1.34 10.21
CA THR A 18 -6.70 1.98 9.42
C THR A 18 -6.74 1.58 7.94
N PHE A 19 -7.32 0.41 7.63
CA PHE A 19 -7.62 -0.02 6.27
C PHE A 19 -9.07 -0.47 6.18
N ARG A 20 -9.97 0.45 5.81
CA ARG A 20 -11.38 0.14 5.59
C ARG A 20 -11.62 -0.52 4.24
N ILE A 21 -11.06 -1.71 4.06
CA ILE A 21 -11.64 -2.69 3.13
C ILE A 21 -12.92 -3.23 3.79
N CYS A 22 -13.97 -2.40 3.81
CA CYS A 22 -15.23 -2.73 4.46
C CYS A 22 -16.07 -3.65 3.58
N ASN A 23 -16.37 -4.86 4.07
CA ASN A 23 -17.59 -5.57 3.66
C ASN A 23 -18.82 -4.78 4.15
N LEU A 24 -19.85 -4.66 3.29
CA LEU A 24 -21.00 -3.75 3.40
C LEU A 24 -21.91 -3.85 4.66
N HIS A 25 -21.53 -4.56 5.72
CA HIS A 25 -22.41 -4.85 6.86
C HIS A 25 -22.04 -4.16 8.20
N GLY A 26 -21.16 -3.16 8.21
CA GLY A 26 -20.83 -2.40 9.42
C GLY A 26 -20.82 -0.88 9.17
N ARG A 27 -21.99 -0.25 9.21
CA ARG A 27 -22.17 1.20 9.06
C ARG A 27 -21.90 1.97 10.36
N GLU A 28 -21.57 3.25 10.18
CA GLU A 28 -21.61 4.36 11.15
C GLU A 28 -20.49 4.45 12.17
N ARG A 29 -19.35 5.01 11.73
CA ARG A 29 -18.64 6.15 12.37
C ARG A 29 -17.27 6.29 11.72
N VAL A 30 -17.09 7.31 10.89
CA VAL A 30 -15.94 8.24 10.94
C VAL A 30 -16.40 9.44 10.14
N ALA A 31 -16.11 10.60 10.73
CA ALA A 31 -16.65 11.89 10.35
C ALA A 31 -16.47 12.21 8.87
N LEU A 32 -17.43 12.99 8.37
CA LEU A 32 -17.31 13.86 7.20
C LEU A 32 -16.16 14.86 7.40
N SER A 33 -14.91 14.40 7.46
CA SER A 33 -13.77 15.28 7.20
C SER A 33 -13.89 15.70 5.73
N GLU A 34 -13.65 16.98 5.47
CA GLU A 34 -13.81 17.61 4.17
C GLU A 34 -13.07 16.80 3.10
N ARG A 35 -13.84 16.07 2.29
CA ARG A 35 -13.29 15.27 1.18
C ARG A 35 -12.77 16.24 0.13
N VAL A 36 -11.51 16.09 -0.24
CA VAL A 36 -10.88 16.94 -1.26
C VAL A 36 -10.78 16.11 -2.53
N GLY A 37 -11.71 16.37 -3.46
CA GLY A 37 -11.85 15.62 -4.70
C GLY A 37 -13.01 14.62 -4.67
N GLY A 38 -13.70 14.50 -5.79
CA GLY A 38 -14.76 13.50 -5.97
C GLY A 38 -14.19 12.08 -5.86
N ALA A 39 -15.05 11.12 -5.52
CA ALA A 39 -14.66 9.71 -5.47
C ALA A 39 -14.22 9.23 -6.87
N LEU A 40 -13.10 8.52 -6.99
CA LEU A 40 -12.56 8.02 -8.26
C LEU A 40 -12.77 6.51 -8.36
N THR A 41 -13.47 6.05 -9.39
CA THR A 41 -13.55 4.61 -9.68
C THR A 41 -12.21 4.06 -10.19
N LYS A 42 -12.01 2.75 -10.07
CA LYS A 42 -10.87 2.04 -10.66
C LYS A 42 -10.74 2.32 -12.16
N GLU A 43 -11.86 2.28 -12.90
CA GLU A 43 -11.89 2.48 -14.34
C GLU A 43 -11.45 3.91 -14.70
N GLU A 44 -11.89 4.91 -13.95
CA GLU A 44 -11.46 6.29 -14.15
C GLU A 44 -9.95 6.47 -13.88
N LEU A 45 -9.41 5.83 -12.82
CA LEU A 45 -7.96 5.87 -12.50
C LEU A 45 -7.10 5.38 -13.67
N LEU A 46 -7.61 4.46 -14.49
CA LEU A 46 -6.89 3.87 -15.62
C LEU A 46 -7.02 4.69 -16.92
N THR A 47 -7.38 5.97 -16.83
CA THR A 47 -7.45 6.90 -17.98
C THR A 47 -6.48 8.06 -17.85
N GLU A 48 -5.85 8.46 -18.97
CA GLU A 48 -4.93 9.60 -18.98
C GLU A 48 -5.62 10.90 -18.52
N ALA A 49 -6.85 11.14 -19.00
CA ALA A 49 -7.60 12.35 -18.68
C ALA A 49 -7.84 12.49 -17.17
N ARG A 50 -8.22 11.40 -16.50
CA ARG A 50 -8.43 11.41 -15.05
C ARG A 50 -7.13 11.52 -14.28
N ILE A 51 -6.06 10.81 -14.66
CA ILE A 51 -4.75 10.95 -14.02
C ILE A 51 -4.26 12.40 -14.11
N ARG A 52 -4.42 13.06 -15.25
CA ARG A 52 -4.05 14.47 -15.41
C ARG A 52 -4.85 15.39 -14.48
N HIS A 53 -6.15 15.14 -14.32
CA HIS A 53 -6.98 15.90 -13.38
C HIS A 53 -6.56 15.64 -11.94
N LEU A 54 -6.41 14.37 -11.56
CA LEU A 54 -5.97 13.92 -10.25
C LEU A 54 -4.63 14.55 -9.85
N LEU A 55 -3.64 14.58 -10.76
CA LEU A 55 -2.34 15.18 -10.45
C LEU A 55 -2.43 16.69 -10.24
N ARG A 56 -3.37 17.39 -10.89
CA ARG A 56 -3.62 18.82 -10.58
C ARG A 56 -4.21 18.99 -9.19
N GLU A 57 -5.20 18.17 -8.82
CA GLU A 57 -5.78 18.17 -7.47
C GLU A 57 -4.71 17.84 -6.41
N ALA A 58 -3.90 16.81 -6.66
CA ALA A 58 -2.78 16.42 -5.79
C ALA A 58 -1.74 17.53 -5.64
N LYS A 59 -1.43 18.30 -6.69
CA LYS A 59 -0.53 19.46 -6.58
C LYS A 59 -1.04 20.50 -5.59
N HIS A 60 -2.34 20.81 -5.67
CA HIS A 60 -2.97 21.76 -4.75
C HIS A 60 -2.99 21.21 -3.32
N LEU A 61 -3.40 19.95 -3.15
CA LEU A 61 -3.49 19.28 -1.86
C LEU A 61 -2.14 19.19 -1.16
N TYR A 62 -1.11 18.71 -1.87
CA TYR A 62 0.24 18.54 -1.34
C TYR A 62 1.10 19.80 -1.42
N ARG A 63 0.55 20.92 -1.91
CA ARG A 63 1.23 22.21 -2.04
C ARG A 63 2.56 22.10 -2.79
N CYS A 64 2.55 21.39 -3.92
CA CYS A 64 3.74 21.21 -4.75
C CYS A 64 3.55 21.79 -6.16
N VAL A 65 4.66 22.21 -6.78
CA VAL A 65 4.65 22.92 -8.07
C VAL A 65 4.90 22.00 -9.26
N ASP A 66 5.46 20.81 -9.03
CA ASP A 66 5.88 19.85 -10.07
C ASP A 66 4.92 18.64 -10.11
N GLU A 67 4.49 18.26 -11.32
CA GLU A 67 3.65 17.07 -11.53
C GLU A 67 4.36 15.77 -11.13
N LYS A 68 5.69 15.70 -11.26
CA LYS A 68 6.49 14.55 -10.81
C LYS A 68 6.42 14.39 -9.29
N VAL A 69 6.50 15.49 -8.56
CA VAL A 69 6.39 15.48 -7.09
C VAL A 69 4.99 15.06 -6.69
N ALA A 70 3.96 15.62 -7.32
CA ALA A 70 2.57 15.22 -7.07
C ALA A 70 2.33 13.74 -7.35
N ALA A 71 2.85 13.22 -8.47
CA ALA A 71 2.74 11.81 -8.82
C ALA A 71 3.46 10.91 -7.80
N SER A 72 4.65 11.30 -7.34
CA SER A 72 5.36 10.55 -6.30
C SER A 72 4.58 10.53 -4.98
N LEU A 73 4.04 11.69 -4.55
CA LEU A 73 3.31 11.79 -3.29
C LEU A 73 1.99 11.03 -3.35
N PHE A 74 1.25 11.16 -4.45
CA PHE A 74 0.06 10.35 -4.70
C PHE A 74 0.40 8.85 -4.66
N MET A 75 1.44 8.42 -5.38
CA MET A 75 1.81 7.00 -5.41
C MET A 75 2.25 6.46 -4.05
N LYS A 76 2.91 7.28 -3.24
CA LYS A 76 3.24 6.92 -1.85
C LYS A 76 1.97 6.59 -1.06
N ARG A 77 0.92 7.40 -1.21
CA ARG A 77 -0.37 7.21 -0.52
C ARG A 77 -1.17 6.06 -1.11
N TYR A 78 -1.20 5.93 -2.42
CA TYR A 78 -1.91 4.88 -3.15
C TYR A 78 -1.34 3.48 -2.88
N ALA A 79 -0.03 3.38 -2.67
CA ALA A 79 0.62 2.12 -2.34
C ALA A 79 0.16 1.54 -1.00
N HIS A 80 -0.30 2.35 -0.03
CA HIS A 80 -0.77 1.83 1.26
C HIS A 80 -1.96 0.87 1.13
N PRO A 81 -3.12 1.28 0.58
CA PRO A 81 -4.25 0.37 0.48
C PRO A 81 -4.10 -0.67 -0.62
N LEU A 82 -3.43 -0.34 -1.73
CA LEU A 82 -3.27 -1.30 -2.83
C LEU A 82 -2.13 -2.28 -2.56
N ALA A 83 -0.89 -1.81 -2.39
CA ALA A 83 0.22 -2.74 -2.16
C ALA A 83 0.20 -3.31 -0.74
N GLY A 84 0.08 -2.46 0.29
CA GLY A 84 0.00 -2.91 1.68
C GLY A 84 -1.24 -3.76 1.96
N GLY A 85 -2.42 -3.26 1.59
CA GLY A 85 -3.70 -3.94 1.81
C GLY A 85 -3.84 -5.27 1.08
N VAL A 86 -3.49 -5.34 -0.21
CA VAL A 86 -3.54 -6.62 -0.97
C VAL A 86 -2.49 -7.61 -0.45
N MET A 87 -1.29 -7.14 -0.09
CA MET A 87 -0.28 -8.06 0.47
C MET A 87 -0.63 -8.52 1.89
N HIS A 88 -1.43 -7.76 2.63
CA HIS A 88 -2.02 -8.19 3.89
C HIS A 88 -2.97 -9.37 3.70
N THR A 89 -3.90 -9.30 2.72
CA THR A 89 -4.84 -10.41 2.45
C THR A 89 -4.07 -11.68 2.14
N PHE A 90 -3.00 -11.59 1.35
CA PHE A 90 -2.18 -12.75 1.04
C PHE A 90 -1.34 -13.25 2.24
N SER A 91 -0.54 -12.37 2.83
CA SER A 91 0.50 -12.79 3.79
C SER A 91 -0.08 -13.21 5.14
N ARG A 92 -1.12 -12.51 5.61
CA ARG A 92 -1.74 -12.74 6.92
C ARG A 92 -3.03 -13.54 6.84
N LEU A 93 -3.91 -13.25 5.87
CA LEU A 93 -5.22 -13.92 5.77
C LEU A 93 -5.19 -15.18 4.90
N GLY A 94 -4.14 -15.31 4.07
CA GLY A 94 -4.03 -16.39 3.11
C GLY A 94 -5.10 -16.37 2.01
N GLN A 95 -5.44 -15.17 1.58
CA GLN A 95 -6.42 -14.92 0.55
C GLN A 95 -5.82 -14.07 -0.56
N LEU A 96 -6.10 -14.47 -1.80
CA LEU A 96 -5.77 -13.71 -2.98
C LEU A 96 -6.81 -12.61 -3.18
N LEU A 97 -6.35 -11.45 -3.61
CA LEU A 97 -7.17 -10.33 -4.02
C LEU A 97 -6.66 -9.83 -5.37
N ASP A 98 -7.52 -9.89 -6.37
CA ASP A 98 -7.29 -9.32 -7.70
C ASP A 98 -7.85 -7.90 -7.76
N PRO A 99 -7.00 -6.85 -7.78
CA PRO A 99 -7.47 -5.47 -7.83
C PRO A 99 -8.29 -5.15 -9.10
N ASP A 100 -8.15 -5.93 -10.17
CA ASP A 100 -8.88 -5.71 -11.41
C ASP A 100 -10.31 -6.25 -11.38
N LYS A 101 -10.53 -7.32 -10.61
CA LYS A 101 -11.88 -7.83 -10.33
C LYS A 101 -12.56 -7.02 -9.22
N TRP A 102 -11.78 -6.37 -8.37
CA TRP A 102 -12.30 -5.47 -7.36
C TRP A 102 -12.96 -4.24 -7.98
N SER A 103 -14.26 -4.07 -7.73
CA SER A 103 -14.98 -2.83 -8.05
C SER A 103 -14.81 -1.87 -6.89
N PHE A 104 -13.76 -1.04 -6.94
CA PHE A 104 -13.43 -0.09 -5.88
C PHE A 104 -13.48 1.37 -6.33
N THR A 105 -13.70 2.21 -5.33
CA THR A 105 -13.65 3.66 -5.41
C THR A 105 -12.62 4.19 -4.42
N LEU A 106 -11.82 5.13 -4.89
CA LEU A 106 -10.81 5.86 -4.13
C LEU A 106 -11.38 7.19 -3.66
N THR A 107 -11.16 7.52 -2.39
CA THR A 107 -11.41 8.86 -1.86
C THR A 107 -10.16 9.40 -1.23
N ILE A 108 -9.87 10.67 -1.50
CA ILE A 108 -8.72 11.38 -0.93
C ILE A 108 -9.25 12.31 0.14
N ASP A 109 -8.72 12.18 1.35
CA ASP A 109 -9.09 13.05 2.46
C ASP A 109 -8.28 14.36 2.45
N ALA A 110 -8.60 15.27 3.37
CA ALA A 110 -7.89 16.56 3.50
C ALA A 110 -6.40 16.43 3.85
N SER A 111 -5.97 15.30 4.41
CA SER A 111 -4.55 14.99 4.68
C SER A 111 -3.82 14.44 3.44
N GLY A 112 -4.60 14.07 2.43
CA GLY A 112 -4.17 13.41 1.22
C GLY A 112 -3.90 11.93 1.38
N ASP A 113 -4.43 11.32 2.44
CA ASP A 113 -4.53 9.88 2.58
C ASP A 113 -5.65 9.33 1.68
N ILE A 114 -5.45 8.08 1.24
CA ILE A 114 -6.33 7.43 0.26
C ILE A 114 -7.07 6.30 0.96
N ASP A 115 -8.39 6.44 0.99
CA ASP A 115 -9.32 5.40 1.38
C ASP A 115 -9.82 4.67 0.14
N VAL A 116 -9.93 3.34 0.25
CA VAL A 116 -10.43 2.47 -0.83
C VAL A 116 -11.62 1.71 -0.33
N THR A 117 -12.76 1.90 -0.99
CA THR A 117 -14.03 1.25 -0.63
C THR A 117 -14.59 0.51 -1.83
N GLY A 118 -15.11 -0.68 -1.63
CA GLY A 118 -15.67 -1.50 -2.71
C GLY A 118 -16.01 -2.90 -2.25
N GLU A 119 -16.67 -3.65 -3.14
CA GLU A 119 -17.01 -5.06 -2.90
C GLU A 119 -15.82 -5.94 -3.25
N VAL A 120 -15.27 -6.62 -2.24
CA VAL A 120 -14.01 -7.35 -2.35
C VAL A 120 -14.31 -8.83 -2.52
N GLU A 121 -13.84 -9.40 -3.61
CA GLU A 121 -13.86 -10.85 -3.82
C GLU A 121 -12.50 -11.44 -3.42
N LEU A 122 -12.49 -12.25 -2.36
CA LEU A 122 -11.29 -12.89 -1.83
C LEU A 122 -11.28 -14.38 -2.19
N GLU A 123 -10.21 -14.83 -2.84
CA GLU A 123 -10.03 -16.22 -3.25
C GLU A 123 -9.06 -16.92 -2.29
N PRO A 124 -9.43 -18.03 -1.62
CA PRO A 124 -8.50 -18.78 -0.79
C PRO A 124 -7.46 -19.52 -1.65
N TYR A 125 -6.18 -19.45 -1.30
CA TYR A 125 -5.13 -20.07 -2.13
C TYR A 125 -5.01 -21.62 -2.04
N ARG A 126 -5.94 -22.29 -1.35
CA ARG A 126 -5.78 -23.68 -0.86
C ARG A 126 -5.51 -24.75 -1.93
N ALA A 127 -5.74 -24.47 -3.21
CA ALA A 127 -5.60 -25.45 -4.29
C ALA A 127 -4.19 -25.53 -4.92
N GLU A 128 -3.41 -24.44 -4.94
CA GLU A 128 -2.17 -24.35 -5.73
C GLU A 128 -0.88 -24.31 -4.89
N GLY A 129 -1.00 -24.31 -3.57
CA GLY A 129 0.13 -24.19 -2.65
C GLY A 129 0.66 -22.75 -2.54
N ARG A 130 1.18 -22.41 -1.35
CA ARG A 130 1.47 -21.02 -0.97
C ARG A 130 2.47 -20.30 -1.90
N LYS A 131 3.46 -21.01 -2.45
CA LYS A 131 4.48 -20.42 -3.34
C LYS A 131 3.88 -19.99 -4.69
N LEU A 132 3.10 -20.85 -5.34
CA LEU A 132 2.44 -20.51 -6.60
C LEU A 132 1.41 -19.39 -6.39
N ALA A 133 0.66 -19.46 -5.29
CA ALA A 133 -0.27 -18.42 -4.91
C ALA A 133 0.39 -17.05 -4.66
N ARG A 134 1.60 -17.05 -4.07
CA ARG A 134 2.39 -15.82 -3.90
C ARG A 134 2.72 -15.21 -5.25
N ASP A 135 3.26 -15.99 -6.17
CA ASP A 135 3.67 -15.49 -7.48
C ASP A 135 2.46 -14.98 -8.26
N ARG A 136 1.33 -15.71 -8.21
CA ARG A 136 0.06 -15.27 -8.77
C ARG A 136 -0.43 -13.95 -8.14
N GLN A 137 -0.36 -13.80 -6.82
CA GLN A 137 -0.73 -12.54 -6.17
C GLN A 137 0.13 -11.37 -6.65
N LEU A 138 1.44 -11.58 -6.82
CA LEU A 138 2.35 -10.59 -7.36
C LEU A 138 2.00 -10.23 -8.80
N GLU A 139 1.67 -11.21 -9.64
CA GLU A 139 1.23 -10.94 -11.01
C GLU A 139 -0.07 -10.14 -11.06
N LEU A 140 -1.08 -10.50 -10.26
CA LEU A 140 -2.35 -9.78 -10.22
C LEU A 140 -2.17 -8.33 -9.76
N LEU A 141 -1.43 -8.14 -8.66
CA LEU A 141 -1.21 -6.83 -8.07
C LEU A 141 -0.25 -5.97 -8.90
N PHE A 142 0.97 -6.45 -9.10
CA PHE A 142 2.06 -5.63 -9.62
C PHE A 142 2.06 -5.53 -11.13
N LYS A 143 2.11 -6.67 -11.81
CA LYS A 143 2.09 -6.73 -13.28
C LYS A 143 0.73 -6.31 -13.85
N GLY A 144 -0.34 -6.80 -13.24
CA GLY A 144 -1.72 -6.51 -13.64
C GLY A 144 -2.09 -5.07 -13.31
N HIS A 145 -2.11 -4.69 -12.04
CA HIS A 145 -2.68 -3.41 -11.62
C HIS A 145 -1.67 -2.25 -11.56
N ILE A 146 -0.70 -2.33 -10.65
CA ILE A 146 0.23 -1.23 -10.32
C ILE A 146 1.02 -0.76 -11.53
N ASN A 147 1.50 -1.67 -12.38
CA ASN A 147 2.31 -1.31 -13.54
C ASN A 147 1.51 -0.48 -14.58
N ARG A 148 0.21 -0.71 -14.76
CA ARG A 148 -0.62 0.13 -15.65
C ARG A 148 -0.77 1.55 -15.09
N VAL A 149 -1.00 1.69 -13.79
CA VAL A 149 -1.01 3.00 -13.12
C VAL A 149 0.34 3.68 -13.29
N PHE A 150 1.45 2.95 -13.19
CA PHE A 150 2.80 3.50 -13.37
C PHE A 150 3.03 4.04 -14.77
N GLN A 151 2.61 3.32 -15.81
CA GLN A 151 2.76 3.80 -17.17
C GLN A 151 1.98 5.10 -17.39
N LEU A 152 0.75 5.19 -16.88
CA LEU A 152 -0.05 6.41 -16.95
C LEU A 152 0.60 7.57 -16.17
N MET A 153 1.09 7.33 -14.96
CA MET A 153 1.78 8.34 -14.17
C MET A 153 3.04 8.85 -14.88
N LYS A 154 3.85 7.95 -15.44
CA LYS A 154 5.03 8.30 -16.24
C LYS A 154 4.65 9.11 -17.48
N GLN A 155 3.61 8.69 -18.20
CA GLN A 155 3.14 9.39 -19.40
C GLN A 155 2.67 10.81 -19.09
N VAL A 156 1.91 10.99 -18.02
CA VAL A 156 1.30 12.29 -17.69
C VAL A 156 2.30 13.25 -17.04
N SER A 157 3.11 12.77 -16.09
CA SER A 157 4.00 13.63 -15.27
C SER A 157 5.48 13.61 -15.69
N GLY A 158 5.89 12.61 -16.47
CA GLY A 158 7.31 12.36 -16.77
C GLY A 158 8.12 11.83 -15.58
N ILE A 159 7.47 11.38 -14.49
CA ILE A 159 8.17 10.75 -13.37
C ILE A 159 8.81 9.42 -13.80
N SER A 160 9.97 9.09 -13.24
CA SER A 160 10.60 7.80 -13.49
C SER A 160 9.83 6.67 -12.82
N ILE A 161 9.67 5.55 -13.53
CA ILE A 161 9.09 4.31 -12.97
C ILE A 161 9.87 3.83 -11.74
N LYS A 162 11.20 4.04 -11.72
CA LYS A 162 12.06 3.70 -10.58
C LYS A 162 11.62 4.42 -9.29
N VAL A 163 11.26 5.71 -9.38
CA VAL A 163 10.75 6.47 -8.22
C VAL A 163 9.39 5.93 -7.75
N LEU A 164 8.51 5.56 -8.69
CA LEU A 164 7.21 4.96 -8.35
C LEU A 164 7.39 3.61 -7.61
N TRP A 165 8.30 2.75 -8.09
CA TRP A 165 8.64 1.50 -7.41
C TRP A 165 9.26 1.74 -6.03
N ALA A 166 10.12 2.75 -5.88
CA ALA A 166 10.69 3.07 -4.57
C ALA A 166 9.62 3.44 -3.53
N ASN A 167 8.53 4.08 -3.95
CA ASN A 167 7.39 4.35 -3.06
C ASN A 167 6.67 3.05 -2.65
N VAL A 168 6.46 2.12 -3.58
CA VAL A 168 5.85 0.82 -3.28
C VAL A 168 6.74 -0.02 -2.35
N ALA A 169 8.05 -0.08 -2.62
CA ALA A 169 9.01 -0.81 -1.82
C ALA A 169 9.02 -0.31 -0.37
N ASN A 170 9.07 1.01 -0.16
CA ASN A 170 8.99 1.62 1.17
C ASN A 170 7.73 1.23 1.94
N VAL A 171 6.59 1.16 1.26
CA VAL A 171 5.31 0.80 1.88
C VAL A 171 5.30 -0.67 2.27
N LEU A 172 5.76 -1.56 1.39
CA LEU A 172 5.84 -2.99 1.70
C LEU A 172 6.84 -3.26 2.84
N GLU A 173 8.02 -2.63 2.81
CA GLU A 173 9.00 -2.67 3.89
C GLU A 173 8.35 -2.30 5.24
N HIS A 174 7.65 -1.17 5.27
CA HIS A 174 6.96 -0.70 6.46
C HIS A 174 5.93 -1.73 6.96
N TYR A 175 5.10 -2.28 6.08
CA TYR A 175 4.06 -3.23 6.47
C TYR A 175 4.61 -4.56 6.94
N TYR A 176 5.64 -5.10 6.29
CA TYR A 176 6.22 -6.35 6.73
C TYR A 176 6.95 -6.22 8.08
N ASP A 177 7.68 -5.13 8.31
CA ASP A 177 8.27 -4.85 9.63
C ASP A 177 7.21 -4.77 10.72
N LEU A 178 6.13 -4.05 10.42
CA LEU A 178 5.01 -3.86 11.32
C LEU A 178 4.30 -5.18 11.64
N TRP A 179 3.95 -5.96 10.61
CA TRP A 179 3.30 -7.24 10.81
C TRP A 179 4.19 -8.20 11.59
N ALA A 180 5.49 -8.24 11.30
CA ALA A 180 6.44 -9.06 12.06
C ALA A 180 6.50 -8.65 13.54
N ALA A 181 6.54 -7.34 13.83
CA ALA A 181 6.58 -6.82 15.20
C ALA A 181 5.29 -7.09 16.01
N GLU A 182 4.16 -7.27 15.34
CA GLU A 182 2.87 -7.60 15.97
C GLU A 182 2.71 -9.08 16.30
N GLU A 183 3.41 -9.96 15.61
CA GLU A 183 3.30 -11.40 15.83
C GLU A 183 4.09 -11.80 17.09
N HIS A 184 3.40 -12.41 18.05
CA HIS A 184 4.03 -12.92 19.26
C HIS A 184 4.60 -14.34 19.09
N ALA A 185 4.36 -14.96 17.93
CA ALA A 185 4.80 -16.31 17.59
C ALA A 185 5.95 -16.26 16.58
N THR A 186 7.10 -16.84 16.96
CA THR A 186 8.33 -16.82 16.17
C THR A 186 8.18 -17.43 14.78
N GLU A 187 7.31 -18.44 14.60
CA GLU A 187 7.12 -19.07 13.30
C GLU A 187 6.34 -18.19 12.31
N GLN A 188 5.33 -17.46 12.78
CA GLN A 188 4.56 -16.56 11.93
C GLN A 188 5.39 -15.32 11.56
N GLU A 189 6.17 -14.80 12.51
CA GLU A 189 7.15 -13.75 12.27
C GLU A 189 8.16 -14.19 11.19
N ARG A 190 8.74 -15.39 11.33
CA ARG A 190 9.68 -15.97 10.35
C ARG A 190 9.06 -16.07 8.96
N LEU A 191 7.82 -16.56 8.87
CA LEU A 191 7.10 -16.66 7.60
C LEU A 191 6.86 -15.29 6.94
N LEU A 192 6.56 -14.25 7.72
CA LEU A 192 6.41 -12.89 7.22
C LEU A 192 7.73 -12.31 6.71
N GLN A 193 8.84 -12.60 7.39
CA GLN A 193 10.17 -12.20 6.92
C GLN A 193 10.57 -12.93 5.63
N GLU A 194 10.34 -14.25 5.53
CA GLU A 194 10.56 -15.00 4.29
C GLU A 194 9.71 -14.47 3.13
N HIS A 195 8.48 -14.05 3.41
CA HIS A 195 7.62 -13.41 2.43
C HIS A 195 8.18 -12.07 1.98
N ARG A 196 8.57 -11.22 2.94
CA ARG A 196 9.18 -9.92 2.71
C ARG A 196 10.41 -10.07 1.80
N ASP A 197 11.34 -10.93 2.19
CA ASP A 197 12.60 -11.13 1.47
C ASP A 197 12.36 -11.66 0.05
N TRP A 198 11.46 -12.64 -0.11
CA TRP A 198 11.11 -13.12 -1.44
C TRP A 198 10.58 -11.99 -2.33
N ILE A 199 9.60 -11.24 -1.83
CA ILE A 199 8.89 -10.23 -2.63
C ILE A 199 9.83 -9.07 -2.98
N LEU A 200 10.65 -8.62 -2.03
CA LEU A 200 11.49 -7.45 -2.22
C LEU A 200 12.82 -7.76 -2.89
N HIS A 201 13.32 -9.01 -2.79
CA HIS A 201 14.72 -9.32 -3.12
C HIS A 201 14.96 -10.62 -3.93
N GLU A 202 14.03 -11.57 -4.00
CA GLU A 202 14.28 -12.88 -4.65
C GLU A 202 13.34 -13.23 -5.82
N ALA A 203 12.15 -12.63 -5.87
CA ALA A 203 11.13 -12.89 -6.88
C ALA A 203 11.63 -12.63 -8.31
N ALA A 204 11.06 -13.31 -9.31
CA ALA A 204 11.39 -12.99 -10.70
C ALA A 204 10.85 -11.60 -11.09
N GLY A 205 11.66 -10.80 -11.79
CA GLY A 205 11.25 -9.47 -12.28
C GLY A 205 9.97 -9.50 -13.13
N ALA A 206 9.76 -10.60 -13.86
CA ALA A 206 8.58 -10.85 -14.70
C ALA A 206 7.25 -10.86 -13.92
N LEU A 207 7.27 -11.03 -12.60
CA LEU A 207 6.09 -10.97 -11.73
C LEU A 207 5.62 -9.51 -11.49
N TYR A 208 6.47 -8.52 -11.76
CA TYR A 208 6.17 -7.10 -11.58
C TYR A 208 5.83 -6.38 -12.88
N GLY A 209 5.99 -7.04 -14.04
CA GLY A 209 5.86 -6.45 -15.36
C GLY A 209 6.93 -6.99 -16.32
N GLU A 210 7.27 -6.22 -17.35
CA GLU A 210 8.36 -6.55 -18.28
C GLU A 210 9.72 -6.14 -17.71
N TYR A 211 10.08 -6.71 -16.55
CA TYR A 211 11.35 -6.42 -15.87
C TYR A 211 12.24 -7.67 -15.82
N GLU A 212 13.52 -7.51 -16.14
CA GLU A 212 14.53 -8.57 -15.99
C GLU A 212 14.93 -8.77 -14.53
N ALA A 213 15.06 -7.67 -13.79
CA ALA A 213 15.41 -7.65 -12.36
C ALA A 213 14.23 -7.13 -11.51
N ILE A 214 14.28 -7.40 -10.20
CA ILE A 214 13.24 -7.00 -9.25
C ILE A 214 13.22 -5.47 -9.12
N PRO A 215 12.11 -4.81 -9.45
CA PRO A 215 12.06 -3.36 -9.40
C PRO A 215 11.92 -2.80 -7.98
N LEU A 216 11.67 -3.66 -6.98
CA LEU A 216 11.54 -3.33 -5.55
C LEU A 216 12.87 -3.43 -4.77
N ALA A 217 13.93 -3.96 -5.38
CA ALA A 217 15.21 -4.16 -4.71
C ALA A 217 15.99 -2.84 -4.60
N PHE A 218 15.66 -2.06 -3.57
CA PHE A 218 16.36 -0.80 -3.26
C PHE A 218 17.30 -0.96 -2.08
N ALA A 219 18.47 -0.31 -2.17
CA ALA A 219 19.35 -0.12 -1.02
C ALA A 219 18.82 1.03 -0.16
N TYR A 220 18.84 0.82 1.16
CA TYR A 220 18.45 1.82 2.14
C TYR A 220 19.61 2.07 3.09
N THR A 221 19.88 3.35 3.37
CA THR A 221 20.67 3.74 4.53
C THR A 221 19.76 3.80 5.74
N VAL A 222 20.05 2.98 6.76
CA VAL A 222 19.31 2.96 8.02
C VAL A 222 20.00 3.87 9.01
N ILE A 223 19.29 4.89 9.51
CA ILE A 223 19.78 5.78 10.55
C ILE A 223 18.86 5.74 11.77
N PRO A 224 19.35 6.00 13.00
CA PRO A 224 18.49 6.21 14.15
C PRO A 224 17.54 7.38 13.93
N ASN A 225 16.29 7.27 14.38
CA ASN A 225 15.35 8.36 14.32
C ASN A 225 15.72 9.41 15.39
N PRO A 226 16.08 10.64 15.01
CA PRO A 226 16.52 11.67 15.96
C PRO A 226 15.38 12.17 16.88
N ALA A 227 14.12 11.93 16.51
CA ALA A 227 12.95 12.35 17.28
C ALA A 227 12.31 11.22 18.10
N GLN A 228 12.64 9.96 17.82
CA GLN A 228 12.05 8.80 18.50
C GLN A 228 13.13 7.77 18.82
N GLU A 229 13.59 7.79 20.07
CA GLU A 229 14.58 6.85 20.57
C GLU A 229 14.07 5.40 20.40
N SER A 230 14.92 4.52 19.87
CA SER A 230 14.61 3.13 19.46
C SER A 230 13.87 2.93 18.13
N LYS A 231 13.57 3.99 17.35
CA LYS A 231 13.07 3.83 15.98
C LYS A 231 14.16 4.10 14.95
N ILE A 232 14.02 3.47 13.78
CA ILE A 232 14.92 3.67 12.64
C ILE A 232 14.24 4.47 11.53
N LEU A 233 15.02 5.25 10.79
CA LEU A 233 14.64 5.88 9.54
C LEU A 233 15.38 5.21 8.39
N ARG A 234 14.65 4.83 7.34
CA ARG A 234 15.23 4.35 6.08
C ARG A 234 15.32 5.51 5.10
N ILE A 235 16.52 5.87 4.70
CA ILE A 235 16.79 6.83 3.63
C ILE A 235 17.08 6.03 2.36
N ARG A 236 16.23 6.19 1.36
CA ARG A 236 16.45 5.63 0.02
C ARG A 236 17.54 6.41 -0.70
N GLU A 237 18.37 5.72 -1.47
CA GLU A 237 19.42 6.35 -2.30
C GLU A 237 18.88 6.97 -3.59
N VAL A 238 17.56 6.87 -3.84
CA VAL A 238 16.93 7.31 -5.09
C VAL A 238 15.93 8.43 -4.79
N CYS A 239 16.21 9.63 -5.32
CA CYS A 239 15.31 10.79 -5.29
C CYS A 239 14.77 11.07 -6.69
#